data_AF-B2ZGC1-F1
#
_entry.id   AF-B2ZGC1-F1
#
_cell.length_a   1.000
_cell.length_b   1.000
_cell.length_c   1.000
_cell.angle_alpha   90.00
_cell.angle_beta   90.00
_cell.angle_gamma   90.00
#
_symmetry.space_group_name_H-M   'P 1'
#
loop_
_entity.id
_entity.type
_entity.pdbx_description
1 polymer ?
#
loop_
_entity_poly.entity_id
_entity_poly.type
_entity_poly.pdbx_seq_one_letter_code
_entity_poly.pdbx_strand_id
1 'polypeptide(L)'
;DDPHTFNKTLYLRPPENILSQRELVNMWEKLSGRKLEKITVSAQDFLDSMKGMDIAGQAGVGHLYHIYYEGCLTNFEIGEDGVEASHLYPDVKYTTM
;
A
#
# COMPACT_ATOMS: atom_id res chain seq x y z
N ASP A 1 15.69 22.26 8.53
CA ASP A 1 14.39 22.14 7.86
C ASP A 1 14.57 22.23 6.36
N ASP A 2 13.89 21.36 5.62
CA ASP A 2 13.90 21.37 4.15
C ASP A 2 12.78 22.29 3.64
N PRO A 3 13.09 23.39 2.94
CA PRO A 3 12.08 24.32 2.45
C PRO A 3 11.13 23.69 1.41
N HIS A 4 11.52 22.61 0.73
CA HIS A 4 10.69 21.96 -0.29
C HIS A 4 9.49 21.20 0.30
N THR A 5 9.51 20.90 1.60
CA THR A 5 8.44 20.18 2.30
C THR A 5 7.61 21.10 3.23
N PHE A 6 7.95 22.39 3.30
CA PHE A 6 7.24 23.35 4.14
C PHE A 6 5.78 23.52 3.68
N ASN A 7 4.82 23.27 4.57
CA ASN A 7 3.38 23.29 4.30
C ASN A 7 2.96 22.36 3.13
N LYS A 8 3.69 21.26 2.91
CA LYS A 8 3.35 20.23 1.92
C LYS A 8 3.15 18.88 2.60
N THR A 9 2.32 18.03 1.99
CA THR A 9 2.24 16.61 2.34
C THR A 9 3.34 15.86 1.59
N LEU A 10 4.29 15.28 2.33
CA LEU A 10 5.32 14.42 1.75
C LEU A 10 4.79 12.99 1.60
N TYR A 11 4.70 12.51 0.36
CA TYR A 11 4.32 11.15 0.01
C TYR A 11 5.56 10.26 -0.16
N LEU A 12 5.45 9.02 0.32
CA LEU A 12 6.46 7.98 0.11
C LEU A 12 5.90 6.99 -0.91
N ARG A 13 6.18 7.21 -2.19
CA ARG A 13 5.78 6.32 -3.29
C ARG A 13 6.99 5.96 -4.16
N PRO A 14 8.02 5.30 -3.57
CA PRO A 14 9.19 4.88 -4.34
C PRO A 14 8.75 3.96 -5.50
N PRO A 15 9.11 4.28 -6.76
CA PRO A 15 8.56 3.61 -7.94
C PRO A 15 8.69 2.09 -7.94
N GLU A 16 9.81 1.54 -7.47
CA GLU A 16 10.04 0.09 -7.46
C GLU A 16 9.24 -0.66 -6.38
N ASN A 17 8.61 0.05 -5.44
CA ASN A 17 7.81 -0.55 -4.36
C ASN A 17 6.30 -0.31 -4.56
N ILE A 18 5.88 0.28 -5.68
CA ILE A 18 4.46 0.38 -6.05
C ILE A 18 4.07 -0.96 -6.69
N LEU A 19 3.49 -1.85 -5.88
CA LEU A 19 3.20 -3.22 -6.26
C LEU A 19 1.79 -3.61 -5.83
N SER A 20 1.14 -4.44 -6.64
CA SER A 20 -0.07 -5.16 -6.23
C SER A 20 0.28 -6.32 -5.29
N GLN A 21 -0.71 -6.76 -4.50
CA GLN A 21 -0.55 -7.95 -3.65
C GLN A 21 -0.17 -9.20 -4.48
N ARG A 22 -0.65 -9.32 -5.72
CA ARG A 22 -0.33 -10.44 -6.60
C ARG A 22 1.13 -10.44 -7.05
N GLU A 23 1.68 -9.29 -7.40
CA GLU A 23 3.10 -9.16 -7.74
C GLU A 23 3.96 -9.54 -6.55
N LEU A 24 3.62 -9.03 -5.34
CA LEU A 24 4.34 -9.38 -4.11
C LEU A 24 4.31 -10.88 -3.82
N VAL A 25 3.13 -11.51 -3.93
CA VAL A 25 2.99 -12.96 -3.75
C VAL A 25 3.82 -13.74 -4.78
N ASN A 26 3.82 -13.32 -6.04
CA ASN A 26 4.62 -13.99 -7.08
C ASN A 26 6.13 -13.89 -6.79
N MET A 27 6.61 -12.73 -6.32
CA MET A 27 8.00 -12.56 -5.89
C MET A 27 8.34 -13.50 -4.73
N TRP A 28 7.45 -13.57 -3.73
CA TRP A 28 7.62 -14.47 -2.60
C TRP A 28 7.70 -15.94 -3.03
N GLU A 29 6.77 -16.40 -3.87
CA GLU A 29 6.76 -17.79 -4.37
C GLU A 29 8.06 -18.15 -5.11
N LYS A 30 8.59 -17.20 -5.90
CA LYS A 30 9.86 -17.35 -6.61
C LYS A 30 11.05 -17.46 -5.63
N LEU A 31 11.09 -16.61 -4.61
CA LEU A 31 12.17 -16.59 -3.61
C LEU A 31 12.11 -17.81 -2.69
N SER A 32 10.91 -18.21 -2.27
CA SER A 32 10.72 -19.32 -1.34
C SER A 32 10.75 -20.70 -2.03
N GLY A 33 10.62 -20.75 -3.36
CA GLY A 33 10.49 -22.00 -4.13
C GLY A 33 9.21 -22.77 -3.81
N ARG A 34 8.19 -22.10 -3.25
CA ARG A 34 6.93 -22.70 -2.81
C ARG A 34 5.78 -22.03 -3.53
N LYS A 35 4.83 -22.82 -4.00
CA LYS A 35 3.57 -22.31 -4.55
C LYS A 35 2.54 -22.22 -3.42
N LEU A 36 1.96 -21.05 -3.24
CA LEU A 36 0.89 -20.77 -2.31
C LEU A 36 -0.45 -21.09 -2.97
N GLU A 37 -1.34 -21.71 -2.19
CA GLU A 37 -2.75 -21.74 -2.53
C GLU A 37 -3.33 -20.33 -2.41
N LYS A 38 -4.05 -19.88 -3.44
CA LYS A 38 -4.58 -18.52 -3.52
C LYS A 38 -6.10 -18.58 -3.55
N ILE A 39 -6.73 -17.98 -2.55
CA ILE A 39 -8.17 -17.75 -2.51
C ILE A 39 -8.46 -16.30 -2.86
N THR A 40 -9.52 -16.06 -3.64
CA THR A 40 -10.00 -14.70 -3.91
C THR A 40 -11.24 -14.48 -3.06
N VAL A 41 -11.27 -13.37 -2.33
CA VAL A 41 -12.39 -12.96 -1.49
C VAL A 41 -13.05 -11.75 -2.16
N SER A 42 -14.38 -11.71 -2.20
CA SER A 42 -15.09 -10.55 -2.74
C SER A 42 -14.98 -9.36 -1.77
N ALA A 43 -15.10 -8.14 -2.30
CA ALA A 43 -15.12 -6.93 -1.48
C ALA A 43 -16.19 -7.00 -0.36
N GLN A 44 -17.37 -7.53 -0.69
CA GLN A 44 -18.48 -7.66 0.25
C GLN A 44 -18.19 -8.72 1.33
N ASP A 45 -17.71 -9.90 0.94
CA ASP A 45 -17.37 -10.96 1.90
C ASP A 45 -16.25 -10.52 2.85
N PHE A 46 -15.29 -9.75 2.34
CA PHE A 46 -14.20 -9.19 3.14
C PHE A 46 -14.72 -8.19 4.16
N LEU A 47 -15.59 -7.25 3.77
CA LEU A 47 -16.23 -6.32 4.72
C LEU A 47 -17.12 -7.04 5.72
N ASP A 48 -17.86 -8.06 5.28
CA ASP A 48 -18.73 -8.84 6.16
C ASP A 48 -17.94 -9.62 7.22
N SER A 49 -16.67 -9.93 6.97
CA SER A 49 -15.79 -10.58 7.94
C SER A 49 -15.62 -9.79 9.25
N MET A 50 -15.79 -8.46 9.24
CA MET A 50 -15.64 -7.64 10.44
C MET A 50 -16.84 -7.72 11.40
N LYS A 51 -17.95 -8.33 10.98
CA LYS A 51 -19.14 -8.50 11.83
C LYS A 51 -18.79 -9.35 13.06
N GLY A 52 -19.04 -8.80 14.24
CA GLY A 52 -18.74 -9.46 15.51
C GLY A 52 -17.28 -9.31 16.00
N MET A 53 -16.44 -8.58 15.26
CA MET A 53 -15.12 -8.16 15.76
C MET A 53 -15.25 -6.98 16.73
N ASP A 54 -14.24 -6.80 17.58
CA ASP A 54 -14.09 -5.59 18.38
C ASP A 54 -13.69 -4.39 17.51
N ILE A 55 -13.63 -3.19 18.10
CA ILE A 55 -13.33 -1.95 17.37
C ILE A 55 -11.95 -2.03 16.68
N ALA A 56 -10.96 -2.64 17.33
CA ALA A 56 -9.62 -2.78 16.75
C ALA A 56 -9.63 -3.71 15.52
N GLY A 57 -10.33 -4.84 15.60
CA GLY A 57 -10.50 -5.76 14.48
C GLY A 57 -11.27 -5.12 13.32
N GLN A 58 -12.35 -4.40 13.60
CA GLN A 58 -13.11 -3.66 12.57
C GLN A 58 -12.24 -2.59 11.89
N ALA A 59 -11.44 -1.85 12.68
CA ALA A 59 -10.49 -0.90 12.12
C ALA A 59 -9.46 -1.61 11.22
N GLY A 60 -8.91 -2.75 11.64
CA GLY A 60 -7.97 -3.53 10.84
C GLY A 60 -8.55 -3.97 9.49
N VAL A 61 -9.76 -4.52 9.49
CA VAL A 61 -10.47 -4.92 8.26
C VAL A 61 -10.73 -3.69 7.38
N GLY A 62 -11.21 -2.58 7.96
CA GLY A 62 -11.43 -1.33 7.23
C GLY A 62 -10.18 -0.82 6.51
N HIS A 63 -9.03 -0.77 7.19
CA HIS A 63 -7.77 -0.32 6.57
C HIS A 63 -7.36 -1.23 5.41
N LEU A 64 -7.41 -2.55 5.60
CA LEU A 64 -7.05 -3.50 4.55
C LEU A 64 -8.02 -3.43 3.36
N TYR A 65 -9.30 -3.13 3.61
CA TYR A 65 -10.28 -2.90 2.56
C TYR A 65 -9.89 -1.68 1.70
N HIS A 66 -9.64 -0.54 2.34
CA HIS A 66 -9.24 0.68 1.65
C HIS A 66 -7.93 0.48 0.86
N ILE A 67 -6.96 -0.25 1.40
CA ILE A 67 -5.68 -0.50 0.73
C ILE A 67 -5.83 -1.45 -0.47
N TYR A 68 -6.43 -2.63 -0.27
CA TYR A 68 -6.38 -3.70 -1.27
C TYR A 68 -7.58 -3.76 -2.23
N TYR A 69 -8.72 -3.14 -1.88
CA TYR A 69 -9.90 -3.11 -2.75
C TYR A 69 -10.12 -1.73 -3.36
N GLU A 70 -10.07 -0.65 -2.57
CA GLU A 70 -10.22 0.71 -3.11
C GLU A 70 -8.92 1.30 -3.69
N GLY A 71 -7.77 0.75 -3.29
CA GLY A 71 -6.46 1.22 -3.74
C GLY A 71 -6.07 2.57 -3.17
N CYS A 72 -6.50 2.93 -1.94
CA CYS A 72 -6.37 4.28 -1.39
C CYS A 72 -4.93 4.82 -1.32
N LEU A 73 -3.91 3.96 -1.40
CA LEU A 73 -2.52 4.38 -1.41
C LEU A 73 -2.05 4.94 -2.76
N THR A 74 -2.73 4.61 -3.85
CA THR A 74 -2.30 4.94 -5.24
C THR A 74 -3.44 5.30 -6.20
N ASN A 75 -4.70 5.32 -5.74
CA ASN A 75 -5.87 5.65 -6.58
C ASN A 75 -6.05 7.16 -6.84
N PHE A 76 -5.01 7.96 -6.62
CA PHE A 76 -5.00 9.40 -6.85
C PHE A 76 -3.61 9.91 -7.23
N GLU A 77 -3.60 11.00 -8.02
CA GLU A 77 -2.40 11.75 -8.34
C GLU A 77 -2.03 12.72 -7.22
N ILE A 78 -0.73 12.88 -6.98
CA ILE A 78 -0.24 13.83 -5.98
C ILE A 78 -0.53 15.25 -6.49
N GLY A 79 -1.36 16.00 -5.76
CA GLY A 79 -1.76 17.37 -6.10
C GLY A 79 -0.70 18.42 -5.76
N GLU A 80 -1.01 19.70 -6.01
CA GLU A 80 -0.08 20.83 -5.87
C GLU A 80 0.50 21.01 -4.45
N ASP A 81 -0.23 20.59 -3.42
CA ASP A 81 0.20 20.62 -2.02
C ASP A 81 0.91 19.33 -1.56
N GLY A 82 1.17 18.42 -2.49
CA GLY A 82 1.91 17.21 -2.26
C GLY A 82 3.26 17.20 -2.97
N VAL A 83 4.23 16.50 -2.38
CA VAL A 83 5.53 16.21 -2.99
C VAL A 83 5.87 14.74 -2.78
N GLU A 84 6.56 14.11 -3.73
CA GLU A 84 6.99 12.72 -3.63
C GLU A 84 8.48 12.64 -3.26
N ALA A 85 8.80 11.84 -2.25
CA ALA A 85 10.13 11.81 -1.64
C ALA A 85 11.22 11.25 -2.56
N SER A 86 10.94 10.22 -3.37
CA SER A 86 11.93 9.65 -4.29
C SER A 86 12.31 10.61 -5.43
N HIS A 87 11.39 11.51 -5.80
CA HIS A 87 11.70 12.62 -6.72
C HIS A 87 12.51 13.73 -6.06
N LEU A 88 12.18 14.06 -4.80
CA LEU A 88 12.85 15.14 -4.07
C LEU A 88 14.25 14.76 -3.59
N TYR A 89 14.46 13.48 -3.27
CA TYR A 89 15.71 12.94 -2.74
C TYR A 89 16.22 11.76 -3.60
N PRO A 90 16.59 12.00 -4.87
CA PRO A 90 16.97 10.93 -5.81
C PRO A 90 18.24 10.18 -5.38
N ASP A 91 19.07 10.77 -4.52
CA ASP A 91 20.29 10.16 -4.02
C ASP A 91 20.04 9.12 -2.90
N VAL A 92 18.83 9.11 -2.33
CA VAL A 92 18.46 8.15 -1.27
C VAL A 92 18.16 6.79 -1.89
N LYS A 93 19.01 5.82 -1.57
CA LYS A 93 18.80 4.42 -1.96
C LYS A 93 17.83 3.75 -0.99
N TYR A 94 16.57 3.62 -1.41
CA TYR A 94 15.57 2.87 -0.66
C TYR A 94 15.71 1.36 -0.90
N THR A 95 15.28 0.56 0.07
CA THR A 95 15.24 -0.90 -0.06
C THR A 95 14.03 -1.32 -0.90
N THR A 96 14.25 -2.17 -1.88
CA THR A 96 13.20 -2.75 -2.72
C THR A 96 12.57 -3.97 -2.07
N MET A 97 11.33 -4.27 -2.44
CA MET A 97 10.59 -5.48 -1.99
C MET A 97 11.14 -6.78 -2.57
#